data_AF-A0A3N8SSU9-F1
#
_entry.id   AF-A0A3N8SSU9-F1
#
_cell.length_a   1.000
_cell.length_b   1.000
_cell.length_c   1.000
_cell.angle_alpha   90.00
_cell.angle_beta   90.00
_cell.angle_gamma   90.00
#
_symmetry.space_group_name_H-M   'P 1'
#
loop_
_entity.id
_entity.type
_entity.pdbx_description
1 polymer ?
#
loop_
_entity_poly.entity_id
_entity_poly.type
_entity_poly.pdbx_seq_one_letter_code
_entity_poly.pdbx_strand_id
1 'polypeptide(L)'
;MQNNDAPLTRRKAIQTNEALANTRQGRLARLDTLRTEIRSLVIDISHAADVELLDLMADEIGSFARHKAAQDARTWAATAGITLETGLMQLARALPQHKAP
;
A
#
# COMPACT_ATOMS: atom_id res chain seq x y z
N MET A 1 10.49 40.70 37.48
CA MET A 1 9.66 39.93 36.54
C MET A 1 10.56 38.88 35.90
N GLN A 2 10.40 37.60 36.26
CA GLN A 2 11.15 36.49 35.64
C GLN A 2 10.41 36.05 34.38
N ASN A 3 11.10 36.06 33.25
CA ASN A 3 10.51 35.82 31.94
C ASN A 3 10.12 34.34 31.80
N ASN A 4 8.81 34.07 31.73
CA ASN A 4 8.23 32.75 31.45
C ASN A 4 8.37 32.32 29.95
N ASP A 5 9.15 33.05 29.16
CA ASP A 5 9.27 32.81 27.71
C ASP A 5 9.99 31.51 27.37
N ALA A 6 10.97 31.08 28.18
CA ALA A 6 11.67 29.81 27.98
C ALA A 6 10.74 28.59 28.12
N PRO A 7 9.95 28.43 29.20
CA PRO A 7 9.00 27.32 29.30
C PRO A 7 7.86 27.40 28.27
N LEU A 8 7.41 28.60 27.88
CA LEU A 8 6.39 28.77 26.84
C LEU A 8 6.91 28.37 25.44
N THR A 9 8.15 28.72 25.12
CA THR A 9 8.79 28.35 23.85
C THR A 9 8.98 26.84 23.76
N ARG A 10 9.43 26.19 24.85
CA ARG A 10 9.53 24.72 24.93
C ARG A 10 8.17 24.05 24.73
N ARG A 11 7.10 24.56 25.37
CA ARG A 11 5.75 24.00 25.22
C ARG A 11 5.22 24.10 23.78
N LYS A 12 5.44 25.23 23.10
CA LYS A 12 5.08 25.40 21.68
C LYS A 12 5.83 24.42 20.78
N ALA A 13 7.12 24.21 21.01
CA ALA A 13 7.92 23.26 20.23
C ALA A 13 7.42 21.80 20.38
N ILE A 14 7.04 21.39 21.59
CA ILE A 14 6.48 20.04 21.85
C ILE A 14 5.15 19.83 21.13
N GLN A 15 4.22 20.79 21.24
CA GLN A 15 2.91 20.71 20.56
C GLN A 15 3.04 20.63 19.04
N THR A 16 3.96 21.39 18.45
CA THR A 16 4.24 21.32 17.01
C THR A 16 4.79 19.95 16.60
N ASN A 17 5.66 19.34 17.41
CA ASN A 17 6.19 18.01 17.10
C ASN A 17 5.12 16.90 17.20
N GLU A 18 4.22 16.98 18.20
CA GLU A 18 3.07 16.08 18.33
C GLU A 18 2.13 16.17 17.12
N ALA A 19 1.80 17.40 16.68
CA ALA A 19 0.99 17.61 15.48
C ALA A 19 1.65 17.01 14.23
N LEU A 20 2.96 17.19 14.07
CA LEU A 20 3.73 16.59 12.97
C LEU A 20 3.78 15.06 13.05
N ALA A 21 3.91 14.50 14.26
CA ALA A 21 3.89 13.06 14.51
C ALA A 21 2.53 12.44 14.18
N ASN A 22 1.43 13.07 14.61
CA ASN A 22 0.07 12.63 14.29
C ASN A 22 -0.19 12.66 12.78
N THR A 23 0.30 13.69 12.09
CA THR A 23 0.19 13.76 10.62
C THR A 23 1.03 12.67 9.93
N ARG A 24 2.23 12.33 10.45
CA ARG A 24 3.03 11.20 9.95
C ARG A 24 2.32 9.86 10.15
N GLN A 25 1.75 9.64 11.33
CA GLN A 25 1.01 8.43 11.67
C GLN A 25 -0.22 8.28 10.78
N GLY A 26 -0.94 9.36 10.51
CA GLY A 26 -2.05 9.37 9.54
C GLY A 26 -1.59 8.98 8.12
N ARG A 27 -0.42 9.44 7.68
CA ARG A 27 0.15 9.04 6.37
C ARG A 27 0.55 7.56 6.33
N LEU A 28 1.14 7.04 7.41
CA LEU A 28 1.47 5.61 7.51
C LEU A 28 0.20 4.74 7.48
N ALA A 29 -0.83 5.10 8.25
CA ALA A 29 -2.11 4.39 8.26
C ALA A 29 -2.77 4.38 6.88
N ARG A 30 -2.70 5.50 6.15
CA ARG A 30 -3.19 5.57 4.76
C ARG A 30 -2.43 4.64 3.83
N LEU A 31 -1.10 4.57 3.93
CA LEU A 31 -0.30 3.65 3.11
C LEU A 31 -0.62 2.18 3.41
N ASP A 32 -0.88 1.85 4.68
CA ASP A 32 -1.25 0.48 5.08
C ASP A 32 -2.65 0.07 4.61
N THR A 33 -3.59 1.02 4.65
CA THR A 33 -4.94 0.85 4.08
C THR A 33 -4.84 0.56 2.58
N LEU A 34 -4.10 1.40 1.83
CA LEU A 34 -3.88 1.20 0.40
C LEU A 34 -3.20 -0.14 0.08
N ARG A 35 -2.24 -0.56 0.91
CA ARG A 35 -1.59 -1.86 0.75
C ARG A 35 -2.58 -3.01 0.91
N THR A 36 -3.49 -2.93 1.88
CA THR A 36 -4.53 -3.95 2.09
C THR A 36 -5.50 -4.00 0.92
N GLU A 37 -5.96 -2.84 0.44
CA GLU A 37 -6.86 -2.76 -0.72
C GLU A 37 -6.22 -3.32 -1.99
N ILE A 38 -4.96 -2.96 -2.27
CA ILE A 38 -4.22 -3.48 -3.44
C ILE A 38 -4.05 -5.00 -3.35
N ARG A 39 -3.75 -5.55 -2.18
CA ARG A 39 -3.65 -7.01 -2.01
C ARG A 39 -4.97 -7.71 -2.28
N SER A 40 -6.07 -7.18 -1.76
CA SER A 40 -7.41 -7.71 -2.06
C SER A 40 -7.67 -7.73 -3.56
N LEU A 41 -7.43 -6.60 -4.23
CA LEU A 41 -7.66 -6.48 -5.67
C LEU A 41 -6.79 -7.45 -6.49
N VAL A 42 -5.52 -7.62 -6.13
CA VAL A 42 -4.62 -8.58 -6.80
C VAL A 42 -5.11 -10.01 -6.63
N ILE A 43 -5.58 -10.36 -5.43
CA ILE A 43 -6.17 -11.69 -5.16
C ILE A 43 -7.42 -11.89 -6.01
N ASP A 44 -8.32 -10.92 -6.03
CA ASP A 44 -9.60 -11.03 -6.76
C ASP A 44 -9.37 -11.22 -8.28
N ILE A 45 -8.47 -10.42 -8.87
CA ILE A 45 -8.14 -10.54 -10.30
C ILE A 45 -7.43 -11.87 -10.59
N SER A 46 -6.47 -12.26 -9.75
CA SER A 46 -5.76 -13.53 -9.95
C SER A 46 -6.71 -14.72 -9.81
N HIS A 47 -7.63 -14.67 -8.85
CA HIS A 47 -8.62 -15.71 -8.64
C HIS A 47 -9.59 -15.82 -9.82
N ALA A 48 -10.10 -14.69 -10.32
CA ALA A 48 -10.96 -14.69 -11.51
C ALA A 48 -10.25 -15.28 -12.74
N ALA A 49 -8.97 -14.93 -12.94
CA ALA A 49 -8.15 -15.51 -14.00
C ALA A 49 -7.93 -17.02 -13.81
N ASP A 50 -7.70 -17.47 -12.58
CA ASP A 50 -7.52 -18.89 -12.26
C ASP A 50 -8.80 -19.70 -12.50
N VAL A 51 -9.97 -19.16 -12.15
CA VAL A 51 -11.27 -19.79 -12.46
C VAL A 51 -11.47 -19.90 -13.96
N GLU A 52 -11.20 -18.84 -14.73
CA GLU A 52 -11.33 -18.90 -16.19
C GLU A 52 -10.37 -19.93 -16.81
N LEU A 53 -9.14 -20.07 -16.29
CA LEU A 53 -8.21 -21.11 -16.74
C LEU A 53 -8.75 -22.51 -16.45
N LEU A 54 -9.35 -22.75 -15.28
CA LEU A 54 -9.94 -24.03 -14.92
C LEU A 54 -11.17 -24.35 -15.78
N ASP A 55 -12.04 -23.37 -16.04
CA ASP A 55 -13.21 -23.54 -16.91
C ASP A 55 -12.80 -23.90 -18.34
N LEU A 56 -11.75 -23.26 -18.85
CA LEU A 56 -11.20 -23.55 -20.18
C LEU A 56 -10.46 -24.89 -20.26
N MET A 57 -9.97 -25.42 -19.14
CA MET A 57 -9.42 -26.77 -19.08
C MET A 57 -10.50 -27.85 -19.04
N ALA A 58 -11.67 -27.53 -18.47
CA ALA A 58 -12.83 -28.42 -18.46
C ALA A 58 -13.55 -28.46 -19.82
N ASP A 59 -13.44 -27.40 -20.61
CA ASP A 59 -13.93 -27.36 -22.00
C ASP A 59 -12.89 -27.93 -22.96
N GLU A 60 -13.15 -29.10 -23.54
CA GLU A 60 -12.27 -29.75 -24.53
C GLU A 60 -12.08 -28.90 -25.82
N ILE A 61 -12.91 -27.87 -26.03
CA ILE A 61 -12.85 -26.93 -27.15
C ILE A 61 -12.37 -25.53 -26.69
N GLY A 62 -11.40 -25.48 -25.78
CA GLY A 62 -10.84 -24.22 -25.28
C GLY A 62 -10.24 -23.32 -26.37
N SER A 63 -10.71 -22.07 -26.46
CA SER A 63 -10.12 -21.06 -27.35
C SER A 63 -8.75 -20.62 -26.82
N PHE A 64 -7.68 -20.90 -27.57
CA PHE A 64 -6.30 -20.48 -27.23
C PHE A 64 -6.20 -18.98 -26.87
N ALA A 65 -6.96 -18.12 -27.56
CA ALA A 65 -6.99 -16.69 -27.30
C ALA A 65 -7.51 -16.36 -25.88
N ARG A 66 -8.53 -17.10 -25.39
CA ARG A 66 -9.08 -16.94 -24.04
C ARG A 66 -8.12 -17.46 -22.98
N HIS A 67 -7.50 -18.62 -23.24
CA HIS A 67 -6.48 -19.17 -22.33
C HIS A 67 -5.32 -18.19 -22.15
N LYS A 68 -4.82 -17.64 -23.25
CA LYS A 68 -3.77 -16.61 -23.22
C LYS A 68 -4.21 -15.36 -22.47
N ALA A 69 -5.43 -14.88 -22.69
CA ALA A 69 -5.94 -13.69 -22.00
C ALA A 69 -6.04 -13.91 -20.48
N ALA A 70 -6.54 -15.06 -20.02
CA ALA A 70 -6.62 -15.40 -18.61
C ALA A 70 -5.21 -15.53 -17.99
N GLN A 71 -4.27 -16.17 -18.69
CA GLN A 71 -2.89 -16.30 -18.24
C GLN A 71 -2.17 -14.94 -18.18
N ASP A 72 -2.39 -14.07 -19.16
CA ASP A 72 -1.88 -12.70 -19.19
C ASP A 72 -2.44 -11.90 -18.01
N ALA A 73 -3.75 -12.00 -17.74
CA ALA A 73 -4.40 -11.35 -16.60
C ALA A 73 -3.80 -11.76 -15.25
N ARG A 74 -3.60 -13.08 -15.03
CA ARG A 74 -2.93 -13.60 -13.82
C ARG A 74 -1.52 -13.03 -13.68
N THR A 75 -0.76 -13.03 -14.76
CA THR A 75 0.63 -12.55 -14.78
C THR A 75 0.70 -11.04 -14.50
N TRP A 76 -0.19 -10.26 -15.11
CA TRP A 76 -0.26 -8.82 -14.92
C TRP A 76 -0.70 -8.45 -13.50
N ALA A 77 -1.67 -9.17 -12.93
CA ALA A 77 -2.09 -8.96 -11.54
C ALA A 77 -0.93 -9.18 -10.57
N ALA A 78 -0.19 -10.29 -10.72
CA ALA A 78 0.99 -10.57 -9.90
C ALA A 78 2.08 -9.49 -10.06
N THR A 79 2.38 -9.09 -11.29
CA THR A 79 3.41 -8.07 -11.59
C THR A 79 3.03 -6.70 -11.02
N ALA A 80 1.76 -6.29 -11.20
CA ALA A 80 1.24 -5.05 -10.67
C ALA A 80 1.26 -5.03 -9.14
N GLY A 81 0.86 -6.14 -8.50
CA GLY A 81 0.92 -6.30 -7.05
C GLY A 81 2.33 -6.07 -6.49
N ILE A 82 3.34 -6.74 -7.05
CA ILE A 82 4.74 -6.57 -6.63
C ILE A 82 5.21 -5.13 -6.80
N THR A 83 4.91 -4.51 -7.95
CA THR A 83 5.36 -3.15 -8.27
C THR A 83 4.74 -2.13 -7.31
N LEU A 84 3.43 -2.22 -7.09
CA LEU A 84 2.70 -1.31 -6.21
C LEU A 84 3.07 -1.50 -4.74
N GLU A 85 3.19 -2.73 -4.25
CA GLU A 85 3.62 -3.00 -2.88
C GLU A 85 5.02 -2.45 -2.60
N THR A 86 5.93 -2.60 -3.56
CA THR A 86 7.28 -2.05 -3.50
C THR A 86 7.25 -0.53 -3.47
N GLY A 87 6.46 0.11 -4.34
CA GLY A 87 6.28 1.57 -4.35
C GLY A 87 5.72 2.09 -3.04
N LEU A 88 4.69 1.45 -2.47
CA LEU A 88 4.12 1.82 -1.17
C LEU A 88 5.12 1.64 -0.04
N MET A 89 5.94 0.59 -0.07
CA MET A 89 7.03 0.40 0.88
C MET A 89 8.07 1.52 0.80
N GLN A 90 8.45 1.95 -0.41
CA GLN A 90 9.37 3.06 -0.62
C GLN A 90 8.77 4.38 -0.11
N LEU A 91 7.49 4.64 -0.37
CA LEU A 91 6.78 5.81 0.16
C LEU A 91 6.76 5.82 1.70
N ALA A 92 6.52 4.67 2.33
CA ALA A 92 6.56 4.55 3.79
C ALA A 92 7.96 4.87 4.35
N ARG A 93 9.03 4.42 3.67
CA ARG A 93 10.42 4.71 4.05
C ARG A 93 10.81 6.17 3.84
N ALA A 94 10.21 6.85 2.87
CA ALA A 94 10.42 8.28 2.63
C ALA A 94 9.80 9.17 3.72
N LEU A 95 8.92 8.63 4.57
CA LEU A 95 8.40 9.36 5.72
C LEU A 95 9.49 9.54 6.79
N PRO A 96 9.66 10.75 7.36
CA PRO A 96 10.68 10.99 8.37
C PRO A 96 10.50 10.05 9.57
N GLN A 97 11.46 9.16 9.80
CA GLN A 97 11.52 8.34 11.00
C GLN A 97 12.11 9.19 12.13
N HIS A 98 11.27 9.72 13.01
CA HIS A 98 11.79 10.38 14.20
C HIS A 98 12.29 9.31 15.16
N LYS A 99 13.59 9.02 15.11
CA LYS A 99 14.28 8.44 16.26
C LYS A 99 14.37 9.56 17.30
N ALA A 100 13.66 9.43 18.42
CA ALA A 100 13.91 10.30 19.56
C ALA A 100 15.38 10.11 20.00
N PRO A 101 16.10 11.20 20.35
CA PRO A 101 17.42 11.09 20.96
C PRO A 101 17.38 10.42 22.33
#